data_AF-A0A831PE99-F1
#
_entry.id   AF-A0A831PE99-F1
#
_cell.length_a   1.000
_cell.length_b   1.000
_cell.length_c   1.000
_cell.angle_alpha   90.00
_cell.angle_beta   90.00
_cell.angle_gamma   90.00
#
_symmetry.space_group_name_H-M   'P 1'
#
loop_
_entity.id
_entity.type
_entity.pdbx_description
1 polymer ?
#
loop_
_entity_poly.entity_id
_entity_poly.type
_entity_poly.pdbx_seq_one_letter_code
_entity_poly.pdbx_strand_id
1 'polypeptide(L)'
;MSLKTIFQQGMAERRRRKSLGKKGKQIKKQEKILNERFTALGKKAWESKSDISSFADAKTALEEAQRNLDELKKHDQGLEQRKQELEEKKRNESERLDTARKGVEEKKRDLDQRLDEQKKILQEAEKKSKTAKDRLAAIGREQTQLENKSAGPESTEAEKAEAGKMPALLQQEAEALQAGIDAREESTKPVKDLAGSLEQGMNGLEKQLDELRKEEKQIISDLDKKIAAVKSELTQNKQKSNEIEKGLQNNQKALGEKLADSGEKFPGLEEELAAVATVRTEMSGVQAAISGLEEQKDEAQVGAYKKMLAIIIGGLVLLAAIVVGLILLLSPKDSSATASGKSAAIKAASKVHQEIAEQIEKRAAGRKAELSQKEAEVSQKEAEEFSKEAAEQLEEMKKQSGQIFADTESTDPSAVASENDLSRALPGMQGWKKQDSEFSSGAAGNIQIATLDTRYISGEDSVRVHITDAGSENSMIISAFKFTLAANIRIDNEERFSRVSSIGGVPVVESVDKETGEARISLAHKDRYLIDLGTSSEKGLVLLREFAAQMDLSSLP
;
A
#
# COMPACT_ATOMS: atom_id res chain seq x y z
N MET A 1 -34.66 -3.91 -58.87
CA MET A 1 -33.88 -2.80 -58.27
C MET A 1 -32.41 -3.08 -58.59
N SER A 2 -31.69 -2.16 -59.24
CA SER A 2 -30.29 -2.42 -59.62
C SER A 2 -29.40 -2.48 -58.37
N LEU A 3 -28.29 -3.23 -58.40
CA LEU A 3 -27.30 -3.25 -57.32
C LEU A 3 -26.83 -1.82 -56.97
N LYS A 4 -26.58 -0.99 -57.99
CA LYS A 4 -26.23 0.42 -57.82
C LYS A 4 -27.28 1.18 -56.99
N THR A 5 -28.55 0.99 -57.30
CA THR A 5 -29.67 1.62 -56.56
C THR A 5 -29.74 1.15 -55.11
N ILE A 6 -29.57 -0.16 -54.87
CA ILE A 6 -29.57 -0.75 -53.52
C ILE A 6 -28.45 -0.15 -52.67
N PHE A 7 -27.23 -0.06 -53.22
CA PHE A 7 -26.09 0.51 -52.50
C PHE A 7 -26.22 2.02 -52.31
N GLN A 8 -26.72 2.77 -53.30
CA GLN A 8 -26.91 4.22 -53.18
C GLN A 8 -27.94 4.57 -52.11
N GLN A 9 -29.11 3.94 -52.16
CA GLN A 9 -30.17 4.12 -51.17
C GLN A 9 -29.76 3.58 -49.79
N GLY A 10 -29.06 2.45 -49.74
CA GLY A 10 -28.51 1.90 -48.50
C GLY A 10 -27.47 2.82 -47.86
N MET A 11 -26.60 3.46 -48.65
CA MET A 11 -25.64 4.43 -48.13
C MET A 11 -26.30 5.73 -47.65
N ALA A 12 -27.40 6.16 -48.28
CA ALA A 12 -28.19 7.29 -47.80
C ALA A 12 -28.79 7.01 -46.41
N GLU A 13 -29.44 5.85 -46.23
CA GLU A 13 -29.98 5.41 -44.92
C GLU A 13 -28.86 5.25 -43.88
N ARG A 14 -27.69 4.71 -44.27
CA ARG A 14 -26.53 4.61 -43.37
C ARG A 14 -26.06 5.99 -42.89
N ARG A 15 -26.00 6.99 -43.78
CA ARG A 15 -25.65 8.37 -43.43
C ARG A 15 -26.69 8.98 -42.49
N ARG A 16 -27.99 8.82 -42.79
CA ARG A 16 -29.10 9.26 -41.92
C ARG A 16 -28.98 8.68 -40.51
N ARG A 17 -28.80 7.35 -40.39
CA ARG A 17 -28.57 6.67 -39.10
C ARG A 17 -27.33 7.15 -38.36
N LYS A 18 -26.22 7.40 -39.07
CA LYS A 18 -25.00 7.96 -38.46
C LYS A 18 -25.24 9.37 -37.94
N SER A 19 -25.98 10.20 -38.67
CA SER A 19 -26.38 11.54 -38.25
C SER A 19 -27.31 11.50 -37.03
N LEU A 20 -28.30 10.62 -37.01
CA LEU A 20 -29.15 10.35 -35.84
C LEU A 20 -28.31 9.94 -34.63
N GLY A 21 -27.34 9.04 -34.80
CA GLY A 21 -26.44 8.66 -33.71
C GLY A 21 -25.59 9.82 -33.18
N LYS A 22 -25.10 10.71 -34.04
CA LYS A 22 -24.39 11.92 -33.64
C LYS A 22 -25.30 12.90 -32.89
N LYS A 23 -26.51 13.14 -33.40
CA LYS A 23 -27.50 14.03 -32.79
C LYS A 23 -28.01 13.48 -31.46
N GLY A 24 -28.21 12.17 -31.34
CA GLY A 24 -28.52 11.50 -30.08
C GLY A 24 -27.43 11.69 -29.02
N LYS A 25 -26.14 11.61 -29.40
CA LYS A 25 -25.03 11.96 -28.49
C LYS A 25 -25.05 13.44 -28.11
N GLN A 26 -25.38 14.33 -29.05
CA GLN A 26 -25.50 15.77 -28.79
C GLN A 26 -26.63 16.06 -27.79
N ILE A 27 -27.80 15.41 -27.91
CA ILE A 27 -28.89 15.53 -26.93
C ILE A 27 -28.42 15.09 -25.55
N LYS A 28 -27.78 13.92 -25.41
CA LYS A 28 -27.27 13.46 -24.11
C LYS A 28 -26.27 14.44 -23.49
N LYS A 29 -25.43 15.07 -24.31
CA LYS A 29 -24.51 16.13 -23.83
C LYS A 29 -25.29 17.34 -23.33
N GLN A 30 -26.30 17.79 -24.07
CA GLN A 30 -27.12 18.94 -23.67
C GLN A 30 -27.99 18.64 -22.45
N GLU A 31 -28.47 17.41 -22.30
CA GLU A 31 -29.19 16.96 -21.10
C GLU A 31 -28.30 16.98 -19.85
N LYS A 32 -27.02 16.58 -19.99
CA LYS A 32 -26.03 16.73 -18.91
C LYS A 32 -25.83 18.21 -18.55
N ILE A 33 -25.62 19.08 -19.54
CA ILE A 33 -25.46 20.53 -19.32
C ILE A 33 -26.72 21.12 -18.68
N LEU A 34 -27.92 20.72 -19.13
CA LEU A 34 -29.18 21.18 -18.58
C LEU A 34 -29.31 20.79 -17.10
N ASN A 35 -28.95 19.56 -16.75
CA ASN A 35 -28.94 19.09 -15.36
C ASN A 35 -27.96 19.91 -14.50
N GLU A 36 -26.77 20.21 -15.00
CA GLU A 36 -25.80 21.09 -14.32
C GLU A 36 -26.35 22.51 -14.12
N ARG A 37 -27.06 23.05 -15.12
CA ARG A 37 -27.71 24.37 -15.03
C ARG A 37 -28.86 24.39 -14.04
N PHE A 38 -29.67 23.32 -13.96
CA PHE A 38 -30.69 23.20 -12.92
C PHE A 38 -30.07 23.16 -11.53
N THR A 39 -29.02 22.37 -11.30
CA THR A 39 -28.31 22.35 -10.02
C THR A 39 -27.78 23.74 -9.65
N ALA A 40 -27.15 24.45 -10.60
CA ALA A 40 -26.64 25.80 -10.36
C ALA A 40 -27.75 26.81 -10.03
N LEU A 41 -28.86 26.79 -10.77
CA LEU A 41 -30.02 27.65 -10.53
C LEU A 41 -30.62 27.40 -9.14
N GLY A 42 -30.88 26.14 -8.78
CA GLY A 42 -31.44 25.82 -7.47
C GLY A 42 -30.48 26.08 -6.32
N LYS A 43 -29.18 25.85 -6.51
CA LYS A 43 -28.14 26.23 -5.53
C LYS A 43 -28.13 27.75 -5.30
N LYS A 44 -28.13 28.56 -6.36
CA LYS A 44 -28.14 30.02 -6.22
C LYS A 44 -29.44 30.52 -5.59
N ALA A 45 -30.59 29.94 -5.93
CA ALA A 45 -31.86 30.25 -5.29
C ALA A 45 -31.83 30.01 -3.78
N TRP A 46 -31.24 28.87 -3.38
CA TRP A 46 -31.07 28.49 -1.98
C TRP A 46 -30.10 29.44 -1.24
N GLU A 47 -28.92 29.68 -1.80
CA GLU A 47 -27.87 30.52 -1.17
C GLU A 47 -28.27 32.01 -1.08
N SER A 48 -28.97 32.52 -2.09
CA SER A 48 -29.49 33.90 -2.09
C SER A 48 -30.69 34.10 -1.16
N LYS A 49 -31.22 33.02 -0.57
CA LYS A 49 -32.46 33.02 0.21
C LYS A 49 -33.61 33.65 -0.58
N SER A 50 -33.67 33.34 -1.87
CA SER A 50 -34.77 33.73 -2.74
C SER A 50 -36.11 33.26 -2.15
N ASP A 51 -37.19 34.00 -2.39
CA ASP A 51 -38.51 33.58 -1.95
C ASP A 51 -38.98 32.36 -2.76
N ILE A 52 -38.69 31.17 -2.22
CA ILE A 52 -39.09 29.87 -2.76
C ILE A 52 -40.29 29.28 -2.00
N SER A 53 -41.13 30.14 -1.41
CA SER A 53 -42.30 29.71 -0.62
C SER A 53 -43.31 28.90 -1.44
N SER A 54 -43.41 29.13 -2.75
CA SER A 54 -44.18 28.31 -3.69
C SER A 54 -43.67 26.88 -3.83
N PHE A 55 -42.47 26.57 -3.33
CA PHE A 55 -41.83 25.26 -3.37
C PHE A 55 -41.52 24.73 -1.96
N ALA A 56 -42.49 24.81 -1.04
CA ALA A 56 -42.34 24.44 0.37
C ALA A 56 -41.70 23.06 0.62
N ASP A 57 -42.03 22.04 -0.18
CA ASP A 57 -41.45 20.70 -0.05
C ASP A 57 -39.95 20.70 -0.34
N ALA A 58 -39.53 21.41 -1.40
CA ALA A 58 -38.12 21.51 -1.77
C ALA A 58 -37.33 22.29 -0.72
N LYS A 59 -37.93 23.35 -0.19
CA LYS A 59 -37.35 24.13 0.92
C LYS A 59 -37.13 23.24 2.15
N THR A 60 -38.16 22.51 2.58
CA THR A 60 -38.08 21.60 3.74
C THR A 60 -36.98 20.54 3.55
N ALA A 61 -36.92 19.92 2.37
CA ALA A 61 -35.90 18.92 2.06
C ALA A 61 -34.46 19.48 2.04
N LEU A 62 -34.28 20.72 1.59
CA LEU A 62 -32.99 21.41 1.63
C LEU A 62 -32.60 21.80 3.07
N GLU A 63 -33.53 22.31 3.86
CA GLU A 63 -33.32 22.65 5.28
C GLU A 63 -32.92 21.42 6.09
N GLU A 64 -33.62 20.29 5.91
CA GLU A 64 -33.31 19.03 6.58
C GLU A 64 -31.94 18.47 6.17
N ALA A 65 -31.65 18.43 4.87
CA ALA A 65 -30.35 17.96 4.38
C ALA A 65 -29.19 18.84 4.88
N GLN A 66 -29.35 20.17 4.87
CA GLN A 66 -28.36 21.10 5.38
C GLN A 66 -28.14 20.91 6.89
N ARG A 67 -29.23 20.79 7.66
CA ARG A 67 -29.15 20.53 9.10
C ARG A 67 -28.40 19.22 9.41
N ASN A 68 -28.73 18.14 8.71
CA ASN A 68 -28.05 16.86 8.89
C ASN A 68 -26.55 16.96 8.53
N LEU A 69 -26.20 17.72 7.49
CA LEU A 69 -24.81 17.97 7.12
C LEU A 69 -24.07 18.76 8.21
N ASP A 70 -24.70 19.79 8.78
CA ASP A 70 -24.10 20.61 9.84
C ASP A 70 -23.94 19.83 11.15
N GLU A 71 -24.91 18.98 11.50
CA GLU A 71 -24.83 18.05 12.64
C GLU A 71 -23.69 17.04 12.46
N LEU A 72 -23.52 16.46 11.27
CA LEU A 72 -22.39 15.57 10.97
C LEU A 72 -21.05 16.29 11.03
N LYS A 73 -20.94 17.50 10.47
CA LYS A 73 -19.70 18.29 10.55
C LYS A 73 -19.31 18.59 11.99
N LYS A 74 -20.27 18.94 12.84
CA LYS A 74 -20.04 19.17 14.27
C LYS A 74 -19.60 17.87 14.97
N HIS A 75 -20.21 16.74 14.63
CA HIS A 75 -19.83 15.44 15.17
C HIS A 75 -18.41 15.04 14.73
N ASP A 76 -18.04 15.24 13.47
CA ASP A 76 -16.69 14.98 12.94
C ASP A 76 -15.62 15.84 13.62
N GLN A 77 -15.90 17.11 13.88
CA GLN A 77 -15.01 17.96 14.68
C GLN A 77 -14.78 17.38 16.08
N GLY A 78 -15.84 16.89 16.74
CA GLY A 78 -15.73 16.23 18.03
C GLY A 78 -14.93 14.93 18.00
N LEU A 79 -15.10 14.12 16.95
CA LEU A 79 -14.31 12.90 16.75
C LEU A 79 -12.83 13.20 16.49
N GLU A 80 -12.51 14.23 15.70
CA GLU A 80 -11.12 14.59 15.43
C GLU A 80 -10.42 15.14 16.70
N GLN A 81 -11.13 15.94 17.51
CA GLN A 81 -10.65 16.35 18.83
C GLN A 81 -10.38 15.14 19.73
N ARG A 82 -11.34 14.22 19.83
CA ARG A 82 -11.19 13.00 20.63
C ARG A 82 -10.03 12.11 20.16
N LYS A 83 -9.80 12.04 18.85
CA LYS A 83 -8.65 11.33 18.27
C LYS A 83 -7.34 11.99 18.72
N GLN A 84 -7.23 13.32 18.62
CA GLN A 84 -6.05 14.06 19.07
C GLN A 84 -5.79 13.86 20.57
N GLU A 85 -6.82 13.94 21.41
CA GLU A 85 -6.72 13.66 22.85
C GLU A 85 -6.23 12.24 23.15
N LEU A 86 -6.68 11.24 22.39
CA LEU A 86 -6.22 9.86 22.54
C LEU A 86 -4.78 9.66 22.07
N GLU A 87 -4.37 10.33 20.99
CA GLU A 87 -2.99 10.31 20.49
C GLU A 87 -2.03 11.02 21.46
N GLU A 88 -2.43 12.15 22.03
CA GLU A 88 -1.69 12.85 23.09
C GLU A 88 -1.59 11.98 24.35
N LYS A 89 -2.69 11.36 24.77
CA LYS A 89 -2.68 10.43 25.90
C LYS A 89 -1.74 9.25 25.66
N LYS A 90 -1.71 8.69 24.44
CA LYS A 90 -0.78 7.62 24.07
C LYS A 90 0.67 8.07 24.21
N ARG A 91 0.99 9.29 23.74
CA ARG A 91 2.32 9.88 23.89
C ARG A 91 2.71 10.06 25.36
N ASN A 92 1.83 10.64 26.16
CA ASN A 92 2.08 10.92 27.58
C ASN A 92 2.27 9.63 28.39
N GLU A 93 1.46 8.59 28.14
CA GLU A 93 1.62 7.28 28.80
C GLU A 93 2.90 6.58 28.38
N SER A 94 3.27 6.65 27.09
CA SER A 94 4.53 6.08 26.59
C SER A 94 5.75 6.76 27.23
N GLU A 95 5.74 8.09 27.36
CA GLU A 95 6.81 8.83 28.03
C GLU A 95 6.89 8.53 29.53
N ARG A 96 5.74 8.42 30.21
CA ARG A 96 5.67 8.02 31.63
C ARG A 96 6.30 6.64 31.83
N LEU A 97 5.96 5.68 30.99
CA LEU A 97 6.45 4.30 31.09
C LEU A 97 7.93 4.18 30.73
N ASP A 98 8.41 4.90 29.71
CA ASP A 98 9.83 4.97 29.37
C ASP A 98 10.66 5.55 30.52
N THR A 99 10.17 6.64 31.15
CA THR A 99 10.81 7.24 32.32
C THR A 99 10.86 6.26 33.49
N ALA A 100 9.75 5.56 33.77
CA ALA A 100 9.70 4.55 34.83
C ALA A 100 10.68 3.40 34.56
N ARG A 101 10.73 2.91 33.32
CA ARG A 101 11.64 1.85 32.88
C ARG A 101 13.10 2.27 33.05
N LYS A 102 13.50 3.45 32.57
CA LYS A 102 14.86 4.00 32.75
C LYS A 102 15.24 4.07 34.23
N GLY A 103 14.33 4.51 35.10
CA GLY A 103 14.56 4.57 36.54
C GLY A 103 14.77 3.19 37.19
N VAL A 104 14.12 2.14 36.68
CA VAL A 104 14.35 0.76 37.15
C VAL A 104 15.65 0.18 36.57
N GLU A 105 15.96 0.45 35.30
CA GLU A 105 17.21 0.02 34.65
C GLU A 105 18.45 0.64 35.33
N GLU A 106 18.38 1.92 35.72
CA GLU A 106 19.46 2.59 36.45
C GLU A 106 19.71 1.94 37.83
N LYS A 107 18.64 1.63 38.57
CA LYS A 107 18.75 0.89 39.84
C LYS A 107 19.33 -0.50 39.65
N LYS A 108 18.94 -1.19 38.58
CA LYS A 108 19.47 -2.52 38.25
C LYS A 108 20.98 -2.42 37.99
N ARG A 109 21.41 -1.43 37.21
CA ARG A 109 22.83 -1.19 36.92
C ARG A 109 23.66 -0.91 38.18
N ASP A 110 23.14 -0.14 39.14
CA ASP A 110 23.82 0.09 40.44
C ASP A 110 23.92 -1.20 41.27
N LEU A 111 22.86 -2.03 41.30
CA LEU A 111 22.92 -3.34 41.96
C LEU A 111 23.90 -4.30 41.28
N ASP A 112 23.92 -4.34 39.95
CA ASP A 112 24.85 -5.15 39.16
C ASP A 112 26.30 -4.78 39.50
N GLN A 113 26.63 -3.49 39.51
CA GLN A 113 27.98 -3.00 39.87
C GLN A 113 28.39 -3.40 41.28
N ARG A 114 27.48 -3.27 42.27
CA ARG A 114 27.75 -3.68 43.65
C ARG A 114 27.93 -5.19 43.77
N LEU A 115 27.11 -5.97 43.04
CA LEU A 115 27.21 -7.43 43.05
C LEU A 115 28.55 -7.89 42.48
N ASP A 116 28.99 -7.30 41.38
CA ASP A 116 30.29 -7.59 40.76
C ASP A 116 31.45 -7.28 41.72
N GLU A 117 31.37 -6.17 42.46
CA GLU A 117 32.34 -5.82 43.49
C GLU A 117 32.37 -6.87 44.62
N GLN A 118 31.22 -7.28 45.15
CA GLN A 118 31.17 -8.32 46.19
C GLN A 118 31.68 -9.68 45.67
N LYS A 119 31.35 -10.06 44.43
CA LYS A 119 31.86 -11.28 43.79
C LYS A 119 33.38 -11.25 43.64
N LYS A 120 33.95 -10.11 43.27
CA LYS A 120 35.41 -9.93 43.19
C LYS A 120 36.08 -10.11 44.55
N ILE A 121 35.52 -9.53 45.62
CA ILE A 121 36.03 -9.69 46.99
C ILE A 121 36.01 -11.17 47.41
N LEU A 122 34.92 -11.89 47.13
CA LEU A 122 34.81 -13.33 47.41
C LEU A 122 35.86 -14.14 46.65
N GLN A 123 36.01 -13.90 45.35
CA GLN A 123 36.99 -14.60 44.51
C GLN A 123 38.43 -14.37 44.99
N GLU A 124 38.78 -13.15 45.39
CA GLU A 124 40.09 -12.84 45.96
C GLU A 124 40.34 -13.55 47.30
N ALA A 125 39.33 -13.59 48.16
CA ALA A 125 39.39 -14.30 49.45
C ALA A 125 39.55 -15.82 49.26
N GLU A 126 38.78 -16.41 48.33
CA GLU A 126 38.86 -17.83 47.98
C GLU A 126 40.23 -18.18 47.39
N LYS A 127 40.77 -17.36 46.50
CA LYS A 127 42.13 -17.55 45.94
C LYS A 127 43.18 -17.55 47.04
N LYS A 128 43.14 -16.57 47.95
CA LYS A 128 44.06 -16.49 49.09
C LYS A 128 43.90 -17.68 50.04
N SER A 129 42.68 -18.13 50.31
CA SER A 129 42.42 -19.32 51.11
C SER A 129 42.97 -20.58 50.44
N LYS A 130 42.81 -20.72 49.13
CA LYS A 130 43.34 -21.85 48.36
C LYS A 130 44.87 -21.89 48.44
N THR A 131 45.55 -20.77 48.20
CA THR A 131 47.00 -20.68 48.33
C THR A 131 47.48 -21.06 49.73
N ALA A 132 46.77 -20.62 50.79
CA ALA A 132 47.08 -21.01 52.15
C ALA A 132 46.90 -22.52 52.39
N LYS A 133 45.80 -23.11 51.89
CA LYS A 133 45.55 -24.56 51.95
C LYS A 133 46.63 -25.36 51.22
N ASP A 134 47.05 -24.91 50.03
CA ASP A 134 48.12 -25.53 49.24
C ASP A 134 49.46 -25.50 50.00
N ARG A 135 49.80 -24.37 50.67
CA ARG A 135 51.00 -24.26 51.51
C ARG A 135 50.92 -25.17 52.72
N LEU A 136 49.77 -25.25 53.38
CA LEU A 136 49.55 -26.13 54.54
C LEU A 136 49.76 -27.61 54.14
N ALA A 137 49.28 -28.02 52.97
CA ALA A 137 49.55 -29.35 52.41
C ALA A 137 51.03 -29.58 52.01
N ALA A 138 51.76 -28.52 51.62
CA ALA A 138 53.20 -28.60 51.38
C ALA A 138 53.98 -28.76 52.69
N ILE A 139 53.63 -28.02 53.73
CA ILE A 139 54.22 -28.13 55.07
C ILE A 139 54.05 -29.56 55.61
N GLY A 140 52.87 -30.17 55.48
CA GLY A 140 52.67 -31.56 55.89
C GLY A 140 53.62 -32.55 55.19
N ARG A 141 53.92 -32.32 53.90
CA ARG A 141 54.91 -33.13 53.15
C ARG A 141 56.35 -32.87 53.62
N GLU A 142 56.70 -31.63 53.89
CA GLU A 142 58.02 -31.24 54.43
C GLU A 142 58.26 -31.86 55.81
N GLN A 143 57.24 -31.86 56.68
CA GLN A 143 57.30 -32.52 58.00
C GLN A 143 57.58 -34.02 57.86
N THR A 144 56.83 -34.74 57.00
CA THR A 144 57.07 -36.18 56.76
C THR A 144 58.48 -36.45 56.21
N GLN A 145 59.01 -35.58 55.33
CA GLN A 145 60.37 -35.74 54.80
C GLN A 145 61.45 -35.53 55.86
N LEU A 146 61.28 -34.53 56.74
CA LEU A 146 62.20 -34.27 57.85
C LEU A 146 62.21 -35.42 58.85
N GLU A 147 61.03 -35.97 59.17
CA GLU A 147 60.88 -37.12 60.04
C GLU A 147 61.60 -38.35 59.48
N ASN A 148 61.39 -38.66 58.19
CA ASN A 148 62.10 -39.74 57.48
C ASN A 148 63.62 -39.53 57.38
N LYS A 149 64.09 -38.29 57.18
CA LYS A 149 65.53 -37.97 57.15
C LYS A 149 66.18 -38.13 58.52
N SER A 150 65.51 -37.71 59.59
CA SER A 150 66.04 -37.82 60.96
C SER A 150 66.16 -39.27 61.47
N ALA A 151 65.35 -40.18 60.91
CA ALA A 151 65.35 -41.61 61.21
C ALA A 151 66.36 -42.44 60.37
N GLY A 152 67.03 -41.83 59.38
CA GLY A 152 67.99 -42.52 58.51
C GLY A 152 69.35 -42.80 59.18
N PRO A 153 69.99 -43.97 58.94
CA PRO A 153 71.25 -44.36 59.57
C PRO A 153 72.48 -43.54 59.13
N GLU A 154 72.38 -42.76 58.05
CA GLU A 154 73.48 -41.94 57.49
C GLU A 154 73.44 -40.46 57.89
N SER A 155 72.46 -40.03 58.72
CA SER A 155 72.30 -38.61 59.07
C SER A 155 73.34 -38.15 60.10
N THR A 156 74.01 -37.04 59.79
CA THR A 156 75.05 -36.42 60.62
C THR A 156 74.47 -35.77 61.89
N GLU A 157 75.28 -35.62 62.94
CA GLU A 157 74.85 -35.05 64.24
C GLU A 157 74.34 -33.60 64.11
N ALA A 158 74.86 -32.84 63.13
CA ALA A 158 74.40 -31.50 62.77
C ALA A 158 73.02 -31.52 62.08
N GLU A 159 72.79 -32.46 61.16
CA GLU A 159 71.49 -32.63 60.50
C GLU A 159 70.39 -33.07 61.47
N LYS A 160 70.72 -33.88 62.48
CA LYS A 160 69.77 -34.26 63.56
C LYS A 160 69.40 -33.07 64.45
N ALA A 161 70.34 -32.17 64.74
CA ALA A 161 70.09 -30.96 65.54
C ALA A 161 69.23 -29.92 64.77
N GLU A 162 69.45 -29.79 63.47
CA GLU A 162 68.67 -28.90 62.59
C GLU A 162 67.27 -29.47 62.30
N ALA A 163 67.17 -30.79 62.08
CA ALA A 163 65.90 -31.51 61.98
C ALA A 163 65.06 -31.48 63.26
N GLY A 164 65.66 -31.21 64.43
CA GLY A 164 64.93 -31.01 65.68
C GLY A 164 64.24 -29.64 65.82
N LYS A 165 64.69 -28.61 65.09
CA LYS A 165 64.14 -27.24 65.20
C LYS A 165 63.14 -26.89 64.09
N MET A 166 63.36 -27.41 62.88
CA MET A 166 62.49 -27.15 61.72
C MET A 166 61.02 -27.58 61.90
N PRO A 167 60.69 -28.72 62.51
CA PRO A 167 59.30 -29.14 62.71
C PRO A 167 58.47 -28.15 63.53
N ALA A 168 59.07 -27.53 64.56
CA ALA A 168 58.39 -26.55 65.40
C ALA A 168 58.07 -25.26 64.63
N LEU A 169 58.99 -24.79 63.77
CA LEU A 169 58.75 -23.62 62.90
C LEU A 169 57.67 -23.90 61.85
N LEU A 170 57.71 -25.09 61.24
CA LEU A 170 56.69 -25.54 60.28
C LEU A 170 55.31 -25.69 60.94
N GLN A 171 55.26 -26.20 62.17
CA GLN A 171 54.01 -26.30 62.94
C GLN A 171 53.44 -24.91 63.24
N GLN A 172 54.28 -23.95 63.64
CA GLN A 172 53.86 -22.57 63.87
C GLN A 172 53.35 -21.90 62.58
N GLU A 173 53.99 -22.15 61.43
CA GLU A 173 53.50 -21.68 60.13
C GLU A 173 52.15 -22.31 59.78
N ALA A 174 51.98 -23.63 60.00
CA ALA A 174 50.73 -24.34 59.74
C ALA A 174 49.56 -23.81 60.59
N GLU A 175 49.79 -23.59 61.89
CA GLU A 175 48.79 -23.00 62.79
C GLU A 175 48.42 -21.57 62.37
N ALA A 176 49.40 -20.75 61.99
CA ALA A 176 49.14 -19.40 61.48
C ALA A 176 48.35 -19.41 60.16
N LEU A 177 48.66 -20.35 59.25
CA LEU A 177 47.93 -20.52 57.99
C LEU A 177 46.50 -21.00 58.23
N GLN A 178 46.29 -21.97 59.15
CA GLN A 178 44.96 -22.47 59.49
C GLN A 178 44.10 -21.37 60.12
N ALA A 179 44.63 -20.65 61.11
CA ALA A 179 43.94 -19.50 61.71
C ALA A 179 43.61 -18.43 60.66
N GLY A 180 44.52 -18.20 59.70
CA GLY A 180 44.30 -17.29 58.57
C GLY A 180 43.23 -17.77 57.58
N ILE A 181 43.06 -19.08 57.38
CA ILE A 181 41.98 -19.67 56.59
C ILE A 181 40.64 -19.47 57.32
N ASP A 182 40.56 -19.86 58.59
CA ASP A 182 39.34 -19.79 59.39
C ASP A 182 38.84 -18.33 59.51
N ALA A 183 39.76 -17.40 59.77
CA ALA A 183 39.43 -15.97 59.82
C ALA A 183 38.91 -15.44 58.48
N ARG A 184 39.46 -15.91 57.35
CA ARG A 184 38.97 -15.53 56.02
C ARG A 184 37.59 -16.12 55.74
N GLU A 185 37.40 -17.41 56.01
CA GLU A 185 36.10 -18.07 55.85
C GLU A 185 35.02 -17.35 56.66
N GLU A 186 35.30 -17.00 57.93
CA GLU A 186 34.37 -16.21 58.76
C GLU A 186 34.13 -14.81 58.18
N SER A 187 35.18 -14.10 57.75
CA SER A 187 35.05 -12.75 57.17
C SER A 187 34.29 -12.71 55.85
N THR A 188 34.23 -13.83 55.10
CA THR A 188 33.50 -13.91 53.82
C THR A 188 32.01 -14.19 53.97
N LYS A 189 31.53 -14.67 55.12
CA LYS A 189 30.10 -14.90 55.36
C LYS A 189 29.24 -13.64 55.13
N PRO A 190 29.52 -12.47 55.74
CA PRO A 190 28.71 -11.28 55.51
C PRO A 190 28.75 -10.79 54.06
N VAL A 191 29.87 -11.01 53.35
CA VAL A 191 30.02 -10.68 51.93
C VAL A 191 29.15 -11.60 51.06
N LYS A 192 29.08 -12.91 51.38
CA LYS A 192 28.19 -13.87 50.71
C LYS A 192 26.72 -13.53 50.94
N ASP A 193 26.35 -13.20 52.17
CA ASP A 193 24.98 -12.83 52.50
C ASP A 193 24.55 -11.55 51.77
N LEU A 194 25.44 -10.54 51.71
CA LEU A 194 25.21 -9.32 50.96
C LEU A 194 25.06 -9.60 49.45
N ALA A 195 25.94 -10.41 48.86
CA ALA A 195 25.85 -10.81 47.45
C ALA A 195 24.51 -11.51 47.15
N GLY A 196 24.07 -12.42 48.03
CA GLY A 196 22.76 -13.08 47.89
C GLY A 196 21.58 -12.09 47.98
N SER A 197 21.65 -11.11 48.88
CA SER A 197 20.64 -10.04 48.97
C SER A 197 20.61 -9.15 47.73
N LEU A 198 21.77 -8.80 47.16
CA LEU A 198 21.87 -8.05 45.91
C LEU A 198 21.28 -8.82 44.72
N GLU A 199 21.57 -10.13 44.61
CA GLU A 199 20.98 -11.00 43.58
C GLU A 199 19.45 -11.08 43.69
N GLN A 200 18.91 -11.19 44.91
CA GLN A 200 17.46 -11.12 45.13
C GLN A 200 16.87 -9.77 44.71
N GLY A 201 17.58 -8.67 45.02
CA GLY A 201 17.22 -7.32 44.59
C GLY A 201 17.17 -7.17 43.07
N MET A 202 18.19 -7.69 42.36
CA MET A 202 18.23 -7.70 40.89
C MET A 202 17.05 -8.46 40.29
N ASN A 203 16.76 -9.66 40.79
CA ASN A 203 15.61 -10.46 40.33
C ASN A 203 14.27 -9.71 40.56
N GLY A 204 14.17 -8.97 41.68
CA GLY A 204 13.03 -8.10 41.96
C GLY A 204 12.87 -6.97 40.95
N LEU A 205 13.96 -6.28 40.59
CA LEU A 205 13.96 -5.23 39.57
C LEU A 205 13.68 -5.77 38.17
N GLU A 206 14.18 -6.95 37.83
CA GLU A 206 13.89 -7.61 36.56
C GLU A 206 12.39 -7.93 36.42
N LYS A 207 11.78 -8.45 37.49
CA LYS A 207 10.33 -8.65 37.53
C LYS A 207 9.56 -7.34 37.35
N GLN A 208 10.01 -6.24 37.96
CA GLN A 208 9.40 -4.91 37.77
C GLN A 208 9.53 -4.42 36.32
N LEU A 209 10.66 -4.65 35.64
CA LEU A 209 10.81 -4.32 34.22
C LEU A 209 9.84 -5.11 33.34
N ASP A 210 9.63 -6.39 33.63
CA ASP A 210 8.67 -7.21 32.88
C ASP A 210 7.22 -6.81 33.14
N GLU A 211 6.89 -6.39 34.36
CA GLU A 211 5.59 -5.81 34.69
C GLU A 211 5.35 -4.50 33.94
N LEU A 212 6.35 -3.59 33.89
CA LEU A 212 6.26 -2.35 33.11
C LEU A 212 6.09 -2.61 31.61
N ARG A 213 6.80 -3.59 31.03
CA ARG A 213 6.64 -3.98 29.61
C ARG A 213 5.23 -4.51 29.32
N LYS A 214 4.65 -5.29 30.24
CA LYS A 214 3.28 -5.79 30.11
C LYS A 214 2.27 -4.65 30.21
N GLU A 215 2.46 -3.73 31.15
CA GLU A 215 1.64 -2.52 31.31
C GLU A 215 1.68 -1.67 30.03
N GLU A 216 2.88 -1.41 29.49
CA GLU A 216 3.07 -0.67 28.25
C GLU A 216 2.31 -1.28 27.08
N LYS A 217 2.50 -2.60 26.85
CA LYS A 217 1.81 -3.32 25.78
C LYS A 217 0.28 -3.22 25.92
N GLN A 218 -0.23 -3.34 27.15
CA GLN A 218 -1.67 -3.29 27.41
C GLN A 218 -2.23 -1.89 27.16
N ILE A 219 -1.60 -0.85 27.73
CA ILE A 219 -2.06 0.55 27.59
C ILE A 219 -2.01 1.00 26.13
N ILE A 220 -0.91 0.72 25.43
CA ILE A 220 -0.75 1.09 24.02
C ILE A 220 -1.79 0.37 23.16
N SER A 221 -1.98 -0.94 23.35
CA SER A 221 -2.98 -1.73 22.62
C SER A 221 -4.40 -1.20 22.82
N ASP A 222 -4.77 -0.85 24.06
CA ASP A 222 -6.10 -0.33 24.36
C ASP A 222 -6.34 1.07 23.78
N LEU A 223 -5.31 1.93 23.77
CA LEU A 223 -5.39 3.24 23.13
C LEU A 223 -5.46 3.12 21.60
N ASP A 224 -4.69 2.20 21.00
CA ASP A 224 -4.74 1.95 19.56
C ASP A 224 -6.10 1.45 19.10
N LYS A 225 -6.75 0.56 19.86
CA LYS A 225 -8.14 0.14 19.60
C LYS A 225 -9.11 1.31 19.63
N LYS A 226 -8.97 2.22 20.60
CA LYS A 226 -9.83 3.41 20.70
C LYS A 226 -9.60 4.39 19.54
N ILE A 227 -8.35 4.63 19.16
CA ILE A 227 -8.00 5.46 18.01
C ILE A 227 -8.56 4.84 16.72
N ALA A 228 -8.42 3.53 16.54
CA ALA A 228 -8.95 2.82 15.38
C ALA A 228 -10.49 2.91 15.30
N ALA A 229 -11.20 2.78 16.43
CA ALA A 229 -12.65 2.95 16.49
C ALA A 229 -13.06 4.37 16.06
N VAL A 230 -12.41 5.41 16.58
CA VAL A 230 -12.68 6.81 16.19
C VAL A 230 -12.40 7.04 14.70
N LYS A 231 -11.31 6.49 14.14
CA LYS A 231 -11.00 6.56 12.70
C LYS A 231 -12.06 5.86 11.84
N SER A 232 -12.60 4.74 12.31
CA SER A 232 -13.71 4.04 11.64
C SER A 232 -14.97 4.91 11.63
N GLU A 233 -15.32 5.51 12.77
CA GLU A 233 -16.47 6.42 12.87
C GLU A 233 -16.33 7.65 11.95
N LEU A 234 -15.14 8.28 11.90
CA LEU A 234 -14.84 9.38 10.96
C LEU A 234 -15.04 8.95 9.50
N THR A 235 -14.64 7.72 9.15
CA THR A 235 -14.82 7.18 7.79
C THR A 235 -16.30 6.99 7.46
N GLN A 236 -17.08 6.45 8.40
CA GLN A 236 -18.52 6.27 8.25
C GLN A 236 -19.26 7.61 8.13
N ASN A 237 -18.89 8.62 8.92
CA ASN A 237 -19.50 9.94 8.83
C ASN A 237 -19.16 10.63 7.51
N LYS A 238 -17.93 10.47 7.00
CA LYS A 238 -17.55 10.96 5.67
C LYS A 238 -18.43 10.34 4.58
N GLN A 239 -18.72 9.04 4.66
CA GLN A 239 -19.63 8.37 3.72
C GLN A 239 -21.05 8.95 3.82
N LYS A 240 -21.60 9.08 5.04
CA LYS A 240 -22.92 9.70 5.26
C LYS A 240 -22.98 11.15 4.80
N SER A 241 -21.93 11.94 5.03
CA SER A 241 -21.80 13.31 4.57
C SER A 241 -21.87 13.38 3.05
N ASN A 242 -21.11 12.53 2.35
CA ASN A 242 -21.15 12.46 0.89
C ASN A 242 -22.53 12.05 0.34
N GLU A 243 -23.24 11.15 1.02
CA GLU A 243 -24.61 10.75 0.66
C GLU A 243 -25.60 11.92 0.83
N ILE A 244 -25.51 12.63 1.95
CA ILE A 244 -26.34 13.82 2.22
C ILE A 244 -26.01 14.95 1.25
N GLU A 245 -24.74 15.18 0.92
CA GLU A 245 -24.33 16.18 -0.07
C GLU A 245 -24.87 15.86 -1.47
N LYS A 246 -24.84 14.59 -1.89
CA LYS A 246 -25.49 14.15 -3.13
C LYS A 246 -27.01 14.37 -3.07
N GLY A 247 -27.63 14.07 -1.92
CA GLY A 247 -29.05 14.34 -1.67
C GLY A 247 -29.36 15.84 -1.78
N LEU A 248 -28.53 16.69 -1.20
CA LEU A 248 -28.63 18.15 -1.26
C LEU A 248 -28.51 18.65 -2.71
N GLN A 249 -27.51 18.16 -3.47
CA GLN A 249 -27.35 18.49 -4.89
C GLN A 249 -28.57 18.06 -5.73
N ASN A 250 -29.13 16.88 -5.46
CA ASN A 250 -30.35 16.42 -6.13
C ASN A 250 -31.56 17.30 -5.78
N ASN A 251 -31.71 17.69 -4.52
CA ASN A 251 -32.76 18.61 -4.08
C ASN A 251 -32.59 20.00 -4.70
N GLN A 252 -31.35 20.50 -4.82
CA GLN A 252 -31.04 21.75 -5.52
C GLN A 252 -31.39 21.65 -7.00
N LYS A 253 -31.01 20.55 -7.66
CA LYS A 253 -31.40 20.31 -9.06
C LYS A 253 -32.92 20.33 -9.23
N ALA A 254 -33.66 19.61 -8.38
CA ALA A 254 -35.11 19.56 -8.43
C ALA A 254 -35.75 20.94 -8.18
N LEU A 255 -35.18 21.74 -7.28
CA LEU A 255 -35.59 23.12 -7.08
C LEU A 255 -35.35 23.97 -8.33
N GLY A 256 -34.17 23.87 -8.94
CA GLY A 256 -33.84 24.61 -10.17
C GLY A 256 -34.74 24.25 -11.35
N GLU A 257 -35.10 22.97 -11.49
CA GLU A 257 -36.08 22.52 -12.48
C GLU A 257 -37.45 23.17 -12.25
N LYS A 258 -37.97 23.13 -11.01
CA LYS A 258 -39.24 23.76 -10.63
C LYS A 258 -39.24 25.28 -10.86
N LEU A 259 -38.13 25.95 -10.52
CA LEU A 259 -37.96 27.39 -10.75
C LEU A 259 -38.02 27.73 -12.24
N ALA A 260 -37.28 26.98 -13.08
CA ALA A 260 -37.28 27.18 -14.52
C ALA A 260 -38.65 26.91 -15.16
N ASP A 261 -39.42 25.96 -14.63
CA ASP A 261 -40.75 25.60 -15.13
C ASP A 261 -41.87 26.55 -14.69
N SER A 262 -41.71 27.22 -13.54
CA SER A 262 -42.69 28.20 -13.06
C SER A 262 -42.87 29.40 -13.99
N GLY A 263 -41.81 29.78 -14.73
CA GLY A 263 -41.78 30.99 -15.55
C GLY A 263 -41.84 32.29 -14.74
N GLU A 264 -41.78 32.23 -13.42
CA GLU A 264 -41.75 33.39 -12.54
C GLU A 264 -40.39 34.11 -12.61
N LYS A 265 -40.40 35.42 -12.39
CA LYS A 265 -39.18 36.22 -12.32
C LYS A 265 -38.69 36.25 -10.87
N PHE A 266 -37.57 35.60 -10.62
CA PHE A 266 -36.90 35.62 -9.32
C PHE A 266 -35.75 36.62 -9.35
N PRO A 267 -35.83 37.74 -8.58
CA PRO A 267 -34.75 38.72 -8.53
C PRO A 267 -33.42 38.09 -8.13
N GLY A 268 -32.37 38.30 -8.93
CA GLY A 268 -31.03 37.76 -8.70
C GLY A 268 -30.76 36.38 -9.32
N LEU A 269 -31.74 35.76 -9.98
CA LEU A 269 -31.60 34.47 -10.69
C LEU A 269 -31.76 34.60 -12.21
N GLU A 270 -31.79 35.82 -12.75
CA GLU A 270 -32.11 36.09 -14.15
C GLU A 270 -31.08 35.46 -15.10
N GLU A 271 -29.80 35.49 -14.73
CA GLU A 271 -28.71 34.92 -15.52
C GLU A 271 -28.82 33.39 -15.62
N GLU A 272 -29.08 32.73 -14.49
CA GLU A 272 -29.22 31.27 -14.41
C GLU A 272 -30.46 30.78 -15.15
N LEU A 273 -31.58 31.50 -15.02
CA LEU A 273 -32.81 31.23 -15.79
C LEU A 273 -32.57 31.38 -17.30
N ALA A 274 -31.86 32.43 -17.72
CA ALA A 274 -31.50 32.63 -19.12
C ALA A 274 -30.56 31.52 -19.65
N ALA A 275 -29.61 31.06 -18.84
CA ALA A 275 -28.73 29.96 -19.19
C ALA A 275 -29.51 28.63 -19.37
N VAL A 276 -30.45 28.33 -18.47
CA VAL A 276 -31.35 27.17 -18.61
C VAL A 276 -32.20 27.28 -19.88
N ALA A 277 -32.78 28.45 -20.15
CA ALA A 277 -33.58 28.69 -21.34
C ALA A 277 -32.78 28.48 -22.62
N THR A 278 -31.54 28.98 -22.68
CA THR A 278 -30.63 28.81 -23.82
C THR A 278 -30.39 27.33 -24.13
N VAL A 279 -30.08 26.51 -23.11
CA VAL A 279 -29.86 25.07 -23.27
C VAL A 279 -31.15 24.37 -23.73
N ARG A 280 -32.32 24.74 -23.18
CA ARG A 280 -33.62 24.20 -23.63
C ARG A 280 -33.87 24.52 -25.12
N THR A 281 -33.56 25.74 -25.57
CA THR A 281 -33.68 26.12 -26.99
C THR A 281 -32.72 25.30 -27.87
N GLU A 282 -31.47 25.12 -27.45
CA GLU A 282 -30.52 24.27 -28.18
C GLU A 282 -31.01 22.82 -28.26
N MET A 283 -31.49 22.25 -27.14
CA MET A 283 -32.06 20.90 -27.10
C MET A 283 -33.24 20.74 -28.04
N SER A 284 -34.19 21.69 -28.03
CA SER A 284 -35.32 21.72 -28.96
C SER A 284 -34.86 21.76 -30.42
N GLY A 285 -33.83 22.55 -30.74
CA GLY A 285 -33.22 22.57 -32.07
C GLY A 285 -32.59 21.24 -32.48
N VAL A 286 -31.93 20.53 -31.54
CA VAL A 286 -31.41 19.18 -31.82
C VAL A 286 -32.54 18.17 -31.98
N GLN A 287 -33.59 18.24 -31.17
CA GLN A 287 -34.78 17.38 -31.28
C GLN A 287 -35.50 17.58 -32.60
N ALA A 288 -35.76 18.83 -33.02
CA ALA A 288 -36.33 19.13 -34.33
C ALA A 288 -35.48 18.58 -35.48
N ALA A 289 -34.14 18.64 -35.36
CA ALA A 289 -33.24 18.03 -36.33
C ALA A 289 -33.30 16.49 -36.33
N ILE A 290 -33.54 15.85 -35.18
CA ILE A 290 -33.78 14.41 -35.09
C ILE A 290 -35.13 14.06 -35.73
N SER A 291 -36.21 14.76 -35.38
CA SER A 291 -37.53 14.56 -35.96
C SER A 291 -37.51 14.74 -37.48
N GLY A 292 -36.83 15.78 -38.00
CA GLY A 292 -36.65 15.95 -39.44
C GLY A 292 -35.86 14.82 -40.10
N LEU A 293 -34.83 14.26 -39.42
CA LEU A 293 -34.13 13.07 -39.89
C LEU A 293 -35.01 11.80 -39.81
N GLU A 294 -35.96 11.73 -38.88
CA GLU A 294 -36.92 10.64 -38.75
C GLU A 294 -38.03 10.72 -39.80
N GLU A 295 -38.53 11.91 -40.12
CA GLU A 295 -39.48 12.16 -41.20
C GLU A 295 -38.87 11.87 -42.58
N GLN A 296 -37.56 12.10 -42.76
CA GLN A 296 -36.81 11.69 -43.95
C GLN A 296 -36.62 10.17 -44.09
N LYS A 297 -37.20 9.37 -43.19
CA LYS A 297 -37.16 7.91 -43.28
C LYS A 297 -38.00 7.43 -44.45
N ASP A 298 -37.31 7.05 -45.52
CA ASP A 298 -37.91 6.37 -46.67
C ASP A 298 -37.83 4.84 -46.49
N GLU A 299 -38.98 4.18 -46.41
CA GLU A 299 -39.06 2.71 -46.26
C GLU A 299 -38.34 1.96 -47.40
N ALA A 300 -38.28 2.55 -48.61
CA ALA A 300 -37.52 1.99 -49.72
C ALA A 300 -36.00 2.04 -49.43
N GLN A 301 -35.50 3.13 -48.82
CA GLN A 301 -34.09 3.24 -48.40
C GLN A 301 -33.76 2.31 -47.24
N VAL A 302 -34.68 2.14 -46.29
CA VAL A 302 -34.53 1.16 -45.20
C VAL A 302 -34.45 -0.27 -45.77
N GLY A 303 -35.32 -0.60 -46.72
CA GLY A 303 -35.28 -1.89 -47.43
C GLY A 303 -33.99 -2.08 -48.23
N ALA A 304 -33.53 -1.05 -48.92
CA ALA A 304 -32.26 -1.05 -49.66
C ALA A 304 -31.05 -1.21 -48.72
N TYR A 305 -31.06 -0.58 -47.55
CA TYR A 305 -30.01 -0.74 -46.53
C TYR A 305 -29.94 -2.18 -46.01
N LYS A 306 -31.09 -2.80 -45.70
CA LYS A 306 -31.15 -4.21 -45.30
C LYS A 306 -30.58 -5.13 -46.38
N LYS A 307 -30.96 -4.90 -47.64
CA LYS A 307 -30.44 -5.65 -48.80
C LYS A 307 -28.94 -5.42 -49.01
N MET A 308 -28.46 -4.19 -48.88
CA MET A 308 -27.04 -3.83 -48.96
C MET A 308 -26.23 -4.55 -47.87
N LEU A 309 -26.71 -4.55 -46.62
CA LEU A 309 -26.08 -5.30 -45.53
C LEU A 309 -26.06 -6.80 -45.80
N ALA A 310 -27.16 -7.38 -46.28
CA ALA A 310 -27.22 -8.79 -46.64
C ALA A 310 -26.23 -9.17 -47.75
N ILE A 311 -26.04 -8.30 -48.75
CA ILE A 311 -25.05 -8.49 -49.81
C ILE A 311 -23.62 -8.41 -49.25
N ILE A 312 -23.32 -7.44 -48.37
CA ILE A 312 -22.00 -7.30 -47.75
C ILE A 312 -21.69 -8.53 -46.90
N ILE A 313 -22.63 -8.97 -46.06
CA ILE A 313 -22.47 -10.16 -45.20
C ILE A 313 -22.34 -11.41 -46.07
N GLY A 314 -23.20 -11.59 -47.07
CA GLY A 314 -23.14 -12.71 -47.99
C GLY A 314 -21.82 -12.77 -48.77
N GLY A 315 -21.30 -11.61 -49.20
CA GLY A 315 -20.00 -11.51 -49.86
C GLY A 315 -18.84 -11.88 -48.94
N LEU A 316 -18.87 -11.47 -47.68
CA LEU A 316 -17.89 -11.86 -46.67
C LEU A 316 -17.93 -13.37 -46.38
N VAL A 317 -19.12 -13.95 -46.25
CA VAL A 317 -19.30 -15.41 -46.06
C VAL A 317 -18.81 -16.18 -47.28
N LEU A 318 -19.10 -15.70 -48.49
CA LEU A 318 -18.62 -16.31 -49.72
C LEU A 318 -17.08 -16.26 -49.82
N LEU A 319 -16.47 -15.11 -49.51
CA LEU A 319 -15.01 -14.97 -49.45
C LEU A 319 -14.40 -15.94 -48.43
N ALA A 320 -14.99 -16.05 -47.23
CA ALA A 320 -14.54 -17.00 -46.22
C ALA A 320 -14.65 -18.46 -46.72
N ALA A 321 -15.75 -18.81 -47.39
CA ALA A 321 -15.93 -20.14 -47.98
C ALA A 321 -14.91 -20.43 -49.10
N ILE A 322 -14.55 -19.43 -49.92
CA ILE A 322 -13.50 -19.55 -50.93
C ILE A 322 -12.14 -19.76 -50.27
N VAL A 323 -11.83 -19.01 -49.22
CA VAL A 323 -10.57 -19.17 -48.45
C VAL A 323 -10.48 -20.56 -47.83
N VAL A 324 -11.55 -21.05 -47.18
CA VAL A 324 -11.61 -22.41 -46.62
C VAL A 324 -11.48 -23.46 -47.72
N GLY A 325 -12.17 -23.28 -48.85
CA GLY A 325 -12.06 -24.16 -50.01
C GLY A 325 -10.64 -24.23 -50.56
N LEU A 326 -9.94 -23.09 -50.66
CA LEU A 326 -8.54 -23.00 -51.07
C LEU A 326 -7.60 -23.68 -50.06
N ILE A 327 -7.82 -23.49 -48.76
CA ILE A 327 -7.05 -24.17 -47.71
C ILE A 327 -7.23 -25.68 -47.79
N LEU A 328 -8.47 -26.17 -48.02
CA LEU A 328 -8.75 -27.59 -48.22
C LEU A 328 -8.14 -28.15 -49.51
N LEU A 329 -8.05 -27.34 -50.57
CA LEU A 329 -7.42 -27.71 -51.84
C LEU A 329 -5.88 -27.74 -51.76
N LEU A 330 -5.31 -26.90 -50.90
CA LEU A 330 -3.86 -26.78 -50.67
C LEU A 330 -3.37 -27.70 -49.54
N SER A 331 -4.27 -28.42 -48.84
CA SER A 331 -3.90 -29.38 -47.80
C SER A 331 -3.36 -30.68 -48.44
N PRO A 332 -2.20 -31.19 -48.01
CA PRO A 332 -1.55 -32.36 -48.60
C PRO A 332 -2.42 -33.62 -48.52
N LYS A 333 -2.46 -34.34 -49.65
CA LYS A 333 -3.44 -35.38 -49.98
C LYS A 333 -3.04 -36.75 -49.41
N ASP A 334 -2.83 -36.85 -48.12
CA ASP A 334 -2.54 -38.13 -47.45
C ASP A 334 -3.69 -38.52 -46.53
N SER A 335 -4.71 -39.18 -47.09
CA SER A 335 -5.62 -40.11 -46.40
C SER A 335 -6.81 -40.47 -47.30
N SER A 336 -6.93 -41.76 -47.60
CA SER A 336 -8.03 -42.37 -48.34
C SER A 336 -9.30 -42.41 -47.48
N ALA A 337 -10.11 -41.36 -47.54
CA ALA A 337 -11.50 -41.38 -47.04
C ALA A 337 -12.48 -41.31 -48.22
N THR A 338 -13.34 -42.32 -48.28
CA THR A 338 -14.24 -42.68 -49.39
C THR A 338 -15.31 -41.63 -49.71
N ALA A 339 -15.71 -41.58 -50.98
CA ALA A 339 -16.68 -40.64 -51.55
C ALA A 339 -18.09 -40.65 -50.91
N SER A 340 -18.39 -41.63 -50.06
CA SER A 340 -19.58 -41.68 -49.19
C SER A 340 -19.56 -40.60 -48.09
N GLY A 341 -18.37 -40.21 -47.60
CA GLY A 341 -18.21 -39.21 -46.54
C GLY A 341 -18.48 -37.77 -46.99
N LYS A 342 -18.30 -37.44 -48.27
CA LYS A 342 -18.50 -36.06 -48.77
C LYS A 342 -19.97 -35.67 -48.87
N SER A 343 -20.86 -36.61 -49.21
CA SER A 343 -22.32 -36.36 -49.23
C SER A 343 -22.89 -36.22 -47.81
N ALA A 344 -22.41 -37.05 -46.87
CA ALA A 344 -22.73 -36.93 -45.45
C ALA A 344 -22.18 -35.63 -44.84
N ALA A 345 -20.96 -35.22 -45.21
CA ALA A 345 -20.35 -33.97 -44.74
C ALA A 345 -21.05 -32.72 -45.31
N ILE A 346 -21.55 -32.75 -46.55
CA ILE A 346 -22.30 -31.63 -47.13
C ILE A 346 -23.71 -31.52 -46.53
N LYS A 347 -24.39 -32.65 -46.27
CA LYS A 347 -25.68 -32.65 -45.53
C LYS A 347 -25.52 -32.29 -44.05
N ALA A 348 -24.43 -32.72 -43.41
CA ALA A 348 -24.09 -32.29 -42.05
C ALA A 348 -23.75 -30.80 -42.02
N ALA A 349 -22.98 -30.29 -42.98
CA ALA A 349 -22.64 -28.87 -43.09
C ALA A 349 -23.86 -27.99 -43.40
N SER A 350 -24.81 -28.44 -44.23
CA SER A 350 -26.02 -27.66 -44.50
C SER A 350 -26.97 -27.64 -43.30
N LYS A 351 -27.12 -28.77 -42.59
CA LYS A 351 -27.92 -28.86 -41.36
C LYS A 351 -27.29 -28.04 -40.23
N VAL A 352 -25.97 -28.07 -40.11
CA VAL A 352 -25.20 -27.23 -39.18
C VAL A 352 -25.29 -25.76 -39.55
N HIS A 353 -25.23 -25.38 -40.83
CA HIS A 353 -25.44 -23.97 -41.23
C HIS A 353 -26.85 -23.46 -40.96
N GLN A 354 -27.86 -24.30 -41.13
CA GLN A 354 -29.25 -23.95 -40.87
C GLN A 354 -29.54 -23.87 -39.35
N GLU A 355 -29.03 -24.81 -38.56
CA GLU A 355 -29.08 -24.74 -37.08
C GLU A 355 -28.24 -23.58 -36.53
N ILE A 356 -27.10 -23.24 -37.13
CA ILE A 356 -26.30 -22.06 -36.76
C ILE A 356 -27.05 -20.78 -37.12
N ALA A 357 -27.71 -20.69 -38.27
CA ALA A 357 -28.49 -19.51 -38.66
C ALA A 357 -29.69 -19.29 -37.73
N GLU A 358 -30.46 -20.35 -37.43
CA GLU A 358 -31.57 -20.30 -36.48
C GLU A 358 -31.10 -20.03 -35.04
N GLN A 359 -29.98 -20.63 -34.60
CA GLN A 359 -29.39 -20.32 -33.31
C GLN A 359 -28.87 -18.89 -33.24
N ILE A 360 -28.29 -18.33 -34.31
CA ILE A 360 -27.84 -16.94 -34.36
C ILE A 360 -29.03 -15.99 -34.28
N GLU A 361 -30.15 -16.28 -34.93
CA GLU A 361 -31.34 -15.42 -34.91
C GLU A 361 -32.07 -15.48 -33.56
N LYS A 362 -32.23 -16.69 -32.97
CA LYS A 362 -32.76 -16.89 -31.60
C LYS A 362 -31.83 -16.29 -30.54
N ARG A 363 -30.51 -16.43 -30.71
CA ARG A 363 -29.52 -15.84 -29.81
C ARG A 363 -29.41 -14.33 -30.01
N ALA A 364 -29.58 -13.74 -31.18
CA ALA A 364 -29.50 -12.30 -31.35
C ALA A 364 -30.68 -11.54 -30.70
N ALA A 365 -31.88 -12.15 -30.72
CA ALA A 365 -33.06 -11.62 -30.04
C ALA A 365 -33.01 -11.83 -28.51
N GLY A 366 -32.58 -13.02 -28.05
CA GLY A 366 -32.38 -13.30 -26.62
C GLY A 366 -31.20 -12.55 -26.01
N ARG A 367 -30.05 -12.51 -26.69
CA ARG A 367 -28.81 -11.89 -26.20
C ARG A 367 -28.92 -10.39 -26.00
N LYS A 368 -29.85 -9.64 -26.58
CA LYS A 368 -29.84 -8.19 -26.35
C LYS A 368 -30.42 -7.79 -24.98
N ALA A 369 -31.38 -8.54 -24.47
CA ALA A 369 -31.90 -8.41 -23.11
C ALA A 369 -31.07 -9.27 -22.13
N GLU A 370 -30.68 -10.48 -22.55
CA GLU A 370 -29.88 -11.40 -21.77
C GLU A 370 -28.41 -10.98 -21.67
N LEU A 371 -27.80 -10.27 -22.63
CA LEU A 371 -26.46 -9.65 -22.47
C LEU A 371 -26.52 -8.43 -21.58
N SER A 372 -27.58 -7.61 -21.58
CA SER A 372 -27.63 -6.49 -20.64
C SER A 372 -27.76 -6.98 -19.19
N GLN A 373 -28.48 -8.09 -18.99
CA GLN A 373 -28.69 -8.68 -17.67
C GLN A 373 -27.52 -9.61 -17.27
N LYS A 374 -26.98 -10.43 -18.20
CA LYS A 374 -25.77 -11.22 -17.98
C LYS A 374 -24.51 -10.38 -17.97
N GLU A 375 -24.37 -9.26 -18.68
CA GLU A 375 -23.20 -8.38 -18.52
C GLU A 375 -23.22 -7.69 -17.17
N ALA A 376 -24.40 -7.37 -16.62
CA ALA A 376 -24.52 -6.89 -15.24
C ALA A 376 -24.22 -8.00 -14.23
N GLU A 377 -24.78 -9.21 -14.44
CA GLU A 377 -24.59 -10.36 -13.54
C GLU A 377 -23.19 -10.99 -13.65
N VAL A 378 -22.57 -10.98 -14.84
CA VAL A 378 -21.17 -11.36 -15.09
C VAL A 378 -20.24 -10.26 -14.61
N SER A 379 -20.52 -8.96 -14.80
CA SER A 379 -19.68 -7.92 -14.17
C SER A 379 -19.76 -7.98 -12.64
N GLN A 380 -20.92 -8.33 -12.07
CA GLN A 380 -21.08 -8.48 -10.63
C GLN A 380 -20.41 -9.76 -10.12
N LYS A 381 -20.57 -10.90 -10.82
CA LYS A 381 -19.87 -12.15 -10.49
C LYS A 381 -18.36 -12.06 -10.72
N GLU A 382 -17.89 -11.42 -11.79
CA GLU A 382 -16.46 -11.15 -12.04
C GLU A 382 -15.92 -10.15 -11.02
N ALA A 383 -16.68 -9.15 -10.57
CA ALA A 383 -16.26 -8.27 -9.49
C ALA A 383 -16.20 -9.00 -8.12
N GLU A 384 -17.15 -9.89 -7.84
CA GLU A 384 -17.15 -10.71 -6.62
C GLU A 384 -16.06 -11.79 -6.67
N GLU A 385 -15.85 -12.45 -7.80
CA GLU A 385 -14.83 -13.47 -8.02
C GLU A 385 -13.43 -12.84 -8.05
N PHE A 386 -13.26 -11.69 -8.69
CA PHE A 386 -12.02 -10.89 -8.59
C PHE A 386 -11.80 -10.36 -7.18
N SER A 387 -12.84 -9.93 -6.45
CA SER A 387 -12.69 -9.53 -5.05
C SER A 387 -12.33 -10.71 -4.15
N LYS A 388 -12.84 -11.91 -4.44
CA LYS A 388 -12.57 -13.13 -3.68
C LYS A 388 -11.17 -13.68 -4.00
N GLU A 389 -10.79 -13.70 -5.28
CA GLU A 389 -9.45 -14.08 -5.74
C GLU A 389 -8.40 -13.09 -5.26
N ALA A 390 -8.70 -11.78 -5.28
CA ALA A 390 -7.85 -10.77 -4.67
C ALA A 390 -7.73 -10.97 -3.15
N ALA A 391 -8.83 -11.29 -2.45
CA ALA A 391 -8.79 -11.57 -1.02
C ALA A 391 -8.01 -12.87 -0.68
N GLU A 392 -8.16 -13.93 -1.48
CA GLU A 392 -7.43 -15.19 -1.37
C GLU A 392 -5.94 -15.00 -1.69
N GLN A 393 -5.59 -14.25 -2.74
CA GLN A 393 -4.21 -13.85 -3.02
C GLN A 393 -3.63 -13.00 -1.88
N LEU A 394 -4.40 -12.10 -1.27
CA LEU A 394 -3.94 -11.30 -0.13
C LEU A 394 -3.75 -12.15 1.13
N GLU A 395 -4.57 -13.18 1.33
CA GLU A 395 -4.44 -14.20 2.39
C GLU A 395 -3.22 -15.10 2.15
N GLU A 396 -2.99 -15.53 0.92
CA GLU A 396 -1.85 -16.35 0.52
C GLU A 396 -0.55 -15.55 0.59
N MET A 397 -0.57 -14.28 0.18
CA MET A 397 0.54 -13.35 0.35
C MET A 397 0.80 -13.05 1.82
N LYS A 398 -0.24 -12.97 2.68
CA LYS A 398 -0.09 -12.92 4.14
C LYS A 398 0.55 -14.19 4.69
N LYS A 399 0.14 -15.37 4.24
CA LYS A 399 0.73 -16.66 4.65
C LYS A 399 2.18 -16.81 4.18
N GLN A 400 2.48 -16.47 2.93
CA GLN A 400 3.85 -16.44 2.42
C GLN A 400 4.70 -15.40 3.15
N SER A 401 4.19 -14.19 3.41
CA SER A 401 4.90 -13.20 4.21
C SER A 401 5.17 -13.71 5.62
N GLY A 402 4.19 -14.36 6.26
CA GLY A 402 4.33 -14.97 7.59
C GLY A 402 5.36 -16.11 7.65
N GLN A 403 5.53 -16.88 6.57
CA GLN A 403 6.59 -17.88 6.44
C GLN A 403 7.96 -17.25 6.18
N ILE A 404 8.03 -16.16 5.39
CA ILE A 404 9.28 -15.40 5.17
C ILE A 404 9.77 -14.78 6.49
N PHE A 405 8.87 -14.29 7.36
CA PHE A 405 9.25 -13.77 8.69
C PHE A 405 9.71 -14.86 9.67
N ALA A 406 9.35 -16.13 9.46
CA ALA A 406 9.72 -17.23 10.36
C ALA A 406 11.08 -17.86 10.02
N ASP A 407 11.53 -17.79 8.76
CA ASP A 407 12.80 -18.36 8.30
C ASP A 407 13.97 -17.35 8.27
N THR A 408 13.77 -16.09 8.70
CA THR A 408 14.80 -15.04 8.69
C THR A 408 15.43 -14.82 10.08
N GLU A 409 15.69 -15.89 10.83
CA GLU A 409 16.59 -15.84 12.00
C GLU A 409 18.02 -16.15 11.55
N SER A 410 18.91 -15.15 11.58
CA SER A 410 20.39 -15.24 11.58
C SER A 410 21.22 -14.76 10.36
N THR A 411 20.73 -13.81 9.57
CA THR A 411 21.64 -12.98 8.74
C THR A 411 21.76 -11.58 9.33
N ASP A 412 22.99 -11.09 9.51
CA ASP A 412 23.24 -9.70 9.94
C ASP A 412 22.39 -8.75 9.08
N PRO A 413 21.63 -7.81 9.70
CA PRO A 413 20.77 -6.89 8.96
C PRO A 413 21.63 -6.19 7.93
N SER A 414 21.34 -6.42 6.64
CA SER A 414 22.15 -5.88 5.58
C SER A 414 22.11 -4.35 5.68
N ALA A 415 23.29 -3.75 5.89
CA ALA A 415 23.41 -2.32 6.06
C ALA A 415 22.74 -1.58 4.88
N VAL A 416 21.91 -0.59 5.22
CA VAL A 416 21.38 0.35 4.21
C VAL A 416 22.52 1.10 3.52
N ALA A 417 22.30 1.46 2.26
CA ALA A 417 23.24 2.16 1.41
C ALA A 417 23.62 3.51 2.02
N SER A 418 24.91 3.87 1.89
CA SER A 418 25.38 5.18 2.34
C SER A 418 24.92 6.29 1.40
N GLU A 419 25.01 7.54 1.85
CA GLU A 419 24.78 8.72 0.99
C GLU A 419 25.61 8.68 -0.30
N ASN A 420 26.87 8.25 -0.20
CA ASN A 420 27.76 8.10 -1.36
C ASN A 420 27.29 7.03 -2.34
N ASP A 421 26.65 5.96 -1.86
CA ASP A 421 26.14 4.90 -2.72
C ASP A 421 24.86 5.37 -3.45
N LEU A 422 23.94 6.00 -2.72
CA LEU A 422 22.69 6.53 -3.31
C LEU A 422 22.95 7.67 -4.29
N SER A 423 23.93 8.54 -3.99
CA SER A 423 24.22 9.72 -4.82
C SER A 423 24.89 9.38 -6.16
N ARG A 424 25.51 8.19 -6.30
CA ARG A 424 26.07 7.72 -7.59
C ARG A 424 25.00 7.41 -8.63
N ALA A 425 23.79 7.04 -8.20
CA ALA A 425 22.67 6.75 -9.09
C ALA A 425 22.02 8.02 -9.66
N LEU A 426 22.33 9.19 -9.10
CA LEU A 426 21.77 10.45 -9.52
C LEU A 426 22.31 10.87 -10.91
N PRO A 427 21.45 11.41 -11.79
CA PRO A 427 21.83 11.65 -13.19
C PRO A 427 22.67 12.92 -13.35
N GLY A 428 23.65 12.87 -14.26
CA GLY A 428 24.43 14.03 -14.69
C GLY A 428 23.73 14.80 -15.82
N MET A 429 22.81 15.71 -15.49
CA MET A 429 22.01 16.42 -16.49
C MET A 429 22.69 17.72 -16.96
N GLN A 430 23.03 17.80 -18.25
CA GLN A 430 23.62 19.00 -18.84
C GLN A 430 22.64 20.18 -18.79
N GLY A 431 23.10 21.35 -18.31
CA GLY A 431 22.29 22.56 -18.19
C GLY A 431 21.41 22.63 -16.93
N TRP A 432 21.42 21.57 -16.10
CA TRP A 432 20.70 21.55 -14.83
C TRP A 432 21.64 21.81 -13.66
N LYS A 433 21.20 22.66 -12.74
CA LYS A 433 21.88 22.87 -11.46
C LYS A 433 21.32 21.90 -10.45
N LYS A 434 22.14 20.93 -10.03
CA LYS A 434 21.86 20.05 -8.88
C LYS A 434 21.95 20.89 -7.60
N GLN A 435 20.93 20.84 -6.76
CA GLN A 435 20.96 21.40 -5.40
C GLN A 435 21.58 20.39 -4.43
N ASP A 436 21.92 20.87 -3.23
CA ASP A 436 22.43 19.99 -2.17
C ASP A 436 21.42 18.87 -1.88
N SER A 437 21.97 17.68 -1.70
CA SER A 437 21.20 16.46 -1.44
C SER A 437 20.90 16.37 0.06
N GLU A 438 19.67 16.00 0.41
CA GLU A 438 19.28 15.72 1.80
C GLU A 438 19.28 14.22 2.02
N PHE A 439 20.24 13.73 2.80
CA PHE A 439 20.33 12.33 3.18
C PHE A 439 19.76 12.11 4.58
N SER A 440 18.99 11.05 4.76
CA SER A 440 18.59 10.60 6.09
C SER A 440 18.58 9.08 6.17
N SER A 441 19.05 8.55 7.29
CA SER A 441 18.99 7.12 7.59
C SER A 441 18.42 6.92 8.99
N GLY A 442 17.54 5.94 9.15
CA GLY A 442 16.91 5.64 10.42
C GLY A 442 16.63 4.15 10.58
N ALA A 443 16.45 3.73 11.83
CA ALA A 443 15.99 2.40 12.18
C ALA A 443 14.67 2.51 12.95
N ALA A 444 13.68 1.71 12.55
CA ALA A 444 12.42 1.54 13.25
C ALA A 444 12.24 0.05 13.57
N GLY A 445 12.61 -0.35 14.79
CA GLY A 445 12.75 -1.76 15.14
C GLY A 445 13.91 -2.41 14.38
N ASN A 446 13.63 -3.53 13.72
CA ASN A 446 14.55 -4.30 12.88
C ASN A 446 14.58 -3.82 11.41
N ILE A 447 13.87 -2.73 11.09
CA ILE A 447 13.84 -2.15 9.76
C ILE A 447 14.80 -0.96 9.71
N GLN A 448 15.78 -1.02 8.81
CA GLN A 448 16.62 0.13 8.48
C GLN A 448 16.15 0.73 7.15
N ILE A 449 16.08 2.06 7.08
CA ILE A 449 15.73 2.77 5.85
C ILE A 449 16.75 3.89 5.66
N ALA A 450 17.27 4.03 4.44
CA ALA A 450 17.99 5.22 4.02
C ALA A 450 17.23 5.92 2.90
N THR A 451 17.24 7.25 2.90
CA THR A 451 16.62 8.08 1.87
C THR A 451 17.59 9.16 1.41
N LEU A 452 17.53 9.48 0.12
CA LEU A 452 18.24 10.59 -0.48
C LEU A 452 17.26 11.42 -1.30
N ASP A 453 17.10 12.69 -0.93
CA ASP A 453 16.32 13.66 -1.70
C ASP A 453 17.27 14.62 -2.43
N THR A 454 16.96 14.94 -3.68
CA THR A 454 17.73 15.93 -4.45
C THR A 454 16.84 16.64 -5.43
N ARG A 455 17.07 17.95 -5.59
CA ARG A 455 16.38 18.77 -6.59
C ARG A 455 17.33 19.26 -7.68
N TYR A 456 16.87 19.20 -8.91
CA TYR A 456 17.53 19.77 -10.09
C TYR A 456 16.70 20.94 -10.59
N ILE A 457 17.35 22.05 -10.93
CA ILE A 457 16.70 23.26 -11.43
C ILE A 457 17.35 23.70 -12.74
N SER A 458 16.52 24.05 -13.73
CA SER A 458 16.94 24.64 -15.01
C SER A 458 15.91 25.67 -15.47
N GLY A 459 16.16 26.96 -15.22
CA GLY A 459 15.19 28.02 -15.48
C GLY A 459 13.98 27.90 -14.56
N GLU A 460 12.78 27.80 -15.13
CA GLU A 460 11.52 27.59 -14.39
C GLU A 460 11.23 26.11 -14.12
N ASP A 461 11.96 25.19 -14.75
CA ASP A 461 11.76 23.77 -14.56
C ASP A 461 12.49 23.28 -13.30
N SER A 462 11.81 22.42 -12.54
CA SER A 462 12.43 21.70 -11.41
C SER A 462 12.06 20.22 -11.42
N VAL A 463 13.02 19.37 -11.07
CA VAL A 463 12.82 17.92 -10.92
C VAL A 463 13.33 17.51 -9.54
N ARG A 464 12.46 16.85 -8.76
CA ARG A 464 12.81 16.20 -7.50
C ARG A 464 13.11 14.72 -7.77
N VAL A 465 14.22 14.23 -7.22
CA VAL A 465 14.63 12.83 -7.24
C VAL A 465 14.69 12.37 -5.79
N HIS A 466 13.91 11.37 -5.45
CA HIS A 466 13.86 10.77 -4.12
C HIS A 466 14.17 9.29 -4.24
N ILE A 467 15.23 8.82 -3.58
CA ILE A 467 15.64 7.42 -3.57
C ILE A 467 15.47 6.89 -2.16
N THR A 468 14.72 5.80 -2.00
CA THR A 468 14.56 5.06 -0.74
C THR A 468 15.24 3.71 -0.87
N ASP A 469 16.21 3.42 -0.01
CA ASP A 469 16.74 2.08 0.23
C ASP A 469 16.03 1.48 1.45
N ALA A 470 15.28 0.42 1.21
CA ALA A 470 14.55 -0.28 2.27
C ALA A 470 15.45 -1.32 3.00
N GLY A 471 16.66 -1.61 2.50
CA GLY A 471 17.45 -2.76 2.94
C GLY A 471 16.94 -4.07 2.34
N SER A 472 17.67 -5.16 2.53
CA SER A 472 17.33 -6.47 1.93
C SER A 472 16.10 -7.14 2.54
N GLU A 473 15.76 -6.81 3.79
CA GLU A 473 14.66 -7.46 4.53
C GLU A 473 13.33 -6.72 4.45
N ASN A 474 13.32 -5.47 3.97
CA ASN A 474 12.14 -4.61 4.03
C ASN A 474 11.33 -4.63 2.73
N SER A 475 10.99 -5.85 2.30
CA SER A 475 10.24 -6.12 1.08
C SER A 475 8.86 -5.45 1.06
N MET A 476 8.28 -5.06 2.20
CA MET A 476 6.90 -4.54 2.26
C MET A 476 6.70 -3.23 1.49
N ILE A 477 7.61 -2.25 1.64
CA ILE A 477 7.49 -0.95 0.95
C ILE A 477 7.50 -1.14 -0.57
N ILE A 478 8.38 -2.02 -1.04
CA ILE A 478 8.55 -2.31 -2.48
C ILE A 478 7.47 -3.26 -2.99
N SER A 479 6.93 -4.13 -2.15
CA SER A 479 5.88 -5.09 -2.51
C SER A 479 4.59 -4.40 -2.97
N ALA A 480 4.17 -3.34 -2.27
CA ALA A 480 2.98 -2.57 -2.68
C ALA A 480 3.18 -1.93 -4.08
N PHE A 481 4.38 -1.44 -4.35
CA PHE A 481 4.73 -0.88 -5.65
C PHE A 481 4.81 -1.96 -6.74
N LYS A 482 5.46 -3.10 -6.46
CA LYS A 482 5.51 -4.26 -7.36
C LYS A 482 4.13 -4.80 -7.70
N PHE A 483 3.22 -4.84 -6.74
CA PHE A 483 1.83 -5.22 -6.98
C PHE A 483 1.19 -4.27 -8.00
N THR A 484 1.39 -2.96 -7.85
CA THR A 484 0.89 -1.95 -8.80
C THR A 484 1.45 -2.18 -10.22
N LEU A 485 2.74 -2.51 -10.33
CA LEU A 485 3.37 -2.86 -11.60
C LEU A 485 2.78 -4.14 -12.21
N ALA A 486 2.67 -5.21 -11.41
CA ALA A 486 2.17 -6.52 -11.84
C ALA A 486 0.69 -6.46 -12.28
N ALA A 487 -0.12 -5.69 -11.55
CA ALA A 487 -1.54 -5.49 -11.85
C ALA A 487 -1.76 -4.60 -13.09
N ASN A 488 -0.71 -3.96 -13.62
CA ASN A 488 -0.77 -3.11 -14.82
C ASN A 488 -1.90 -2.06 -14.73
N ILE A 489 -2.08 -1.47 -13.54
CA ILE A 489 -3.20 -0.58 -13.24
C ILE A 489 -3.12 0.67 -14.13
N ARG A 490 -4.24 0.98 -14.79
CA ARG A 490 -4.42 2.19 -15.58
C ARG A 490 -5.58 3.00 -15.03
N ILE A 491 -5.29 4.24 -14.62
CA ILE A 491 -6.27 5.19 -14.14
C ILE A 491 -6.27 6.36 -15.12
N ASP A 492 -7.45 6.72 -15.64
CA ASP A 492 -7.64 7.90 -16.47
C ASP A 492 -9.03 8.48 -16.15
N ASN A 493 -9.08 9.32 -15.12
CA ASN A 493 -10.30 9.99 -14.68
C ASN A 493 -10.10 11.52 -14.69
N GLU A 494 -11.06 12.29 -14.19
CA GLU A 494 -10.99 13.76 -14.23
C GLU A 494 -9.87 14.33 -13.35
N GLU A 495 -9.49 13.62 -12.28
CA GLU A 495 -8.53 14.07 -11.27
C GLU A 495 -7.09 13.62 -11.58
N ARG A 496 -6.92 12.42 -12.13
CA ARG A 496 -5.61 11.76 -12.26
C ARG A 496 -5.48 10.91 -13.51
N PHE A 497 -4.28 10.92 -14.06
CA PHE A 497 -3.78 9.93 -15.00
C PHE A 497 -2.72 9.06 -14.31
N SER A 498 -2.76 7.75 -14.51
CA SER A 498 -1.76 6.80 -14.04
C SER A 498 -1.65 5.62 -15.01
N ARG A 499 -0.43 5.18 -15.33
CA ARG A 499 -0.20 3.97 -16.13
C ARG A 499 1.12 3.30 -15.78
N VAL A 500 1.21 2.00 -16.02
CA VAL A 500 2.49 1.29 -16.04
C VAL A 500 3.12 1.40 -17.43
N SER A 501 4.43 1.63 -17.49
CA SER A 501 5.21 1.65 -18.73
C SER A 501 6.63 1.14 -18.48
N SER A 502 7.54 1.31 -19.44
CA SER A 502 8.97 1.01 -19.23
C SER A 502 9.88 2.12 -19.75
N ILE A 503 11.03 2.27 -19.09
CA ILE A 503 12.11 3.19 -19.46
C ILE A 503 13.41 2.39 -19.40
N GLY A 504 14.13 2.27 -20.52
CA GLY A 504 15.36 1.46 -20.56
C GLY A 504 15.17 -0.02 -20.18
N GLY A 505 13.96 -0.57 -20.37
CA GLY A 505 13.62 -1.93 -19.96
C GLY A 505 13.21 -2.08 -18.48
N VAL A 506 13.32 -1.02 -17.68
CA VAL A 506 12.87 -1.00 -16.28
C VAL A 506 11.37 -0.63 -16.23
N PRO A 507 10.52 -1.43 -15.57
CA PRO A 507 9.11 -1.10 -15.41
C PRO A 507 8.92 0.08 -14.46
N VAL A 508 8.07 1.03 -14.85
CA VAL A 508 7.81 2.27 -14.11
C VAL A 508 6.31 2.55 -14.01
N VAL A 509 5.88 3.22 -12.94
CA VAL A 509 4.54 3.80 -12.83
C VAL A 509 4.63 5.28 -13.13
N GLU A 510 3.88 5.74 -14.13
CA GLU A 510 3.77 7.15 -14.49
C GLU A 510 2.44 7.69 -13.98
N SER A 511 2.43 8.88 -13.39
CA SER A 511 1.20 9.55 -13.03
C SER A 511 1.25 11.05 -13.22
N VAL A 512 0.08 11.64 -13.48
CA VAL A 512 -0.14 13.09 -13.58
C VAL A 512 -1.38 13.42 -12.79
N ASP A 513 -1.25 14.35 -11.86
CA ASP A 513 -2.37 15.01 -11.21
C ASP A 513 -2.90 16.09 -12.16
N LYS A 514 -4.15 15.95 -12.60
CA LYS A 514 -4.73 16.82 -13.66
C LYS A 514 -5.16 18.18 -13.12
N GLU A 515 -5.34 18.31 -11.81
CA GLU A 515 -5.71 19.57 -11.16
C GLU A 515 -4.47 20.46 -10.98
N THR A 516 -3.39 19.89 -10.46
CA THR A 516 -2.16 20.61 -10.14
C THR A 516 -1.14 20.62 -11.29
N GLY A 517 -1.27 19.70 -12.25
CA GLY A 517 -0.29 19.46 -13.31
C GLY A 517 0.97 18.72 -12.83
N GLU A 518 1.03 18.28 -11.57
CA GLU A 518 2.19 17.57 -11.04
C GLU A 518 2.34 16.19 -11.70
N ALA A 519 3.51 15.96 -12.30
CA ALA A 519 3.87 14.67 -12.88
C ALA A 519 4.81 13.90 -11.97
N ARG A 520 4.64 12.58 -11.90
CA ARG A 520 5.51 11.66 -11.14
C ARG A 520 5.84 10.39 -11.92
N ILE A 521 7.07 9.90 -11.77
CA ILE A 521 7.51 8.58 -12.22
C ILE A 521 8.12 7.84 -11.02
N SER A 522 7.57 6.68 -10.70
CA SER A 522 8.07 5.79 -9.66
C SER A 522 8.60 4.51 -10.28
N LEU A 523 9.73 3.99 -9.80
CA LEU A 523 10.31 2.72 -10.27
C LEU A 523 11.03 1.98 -9.14
N ALA A 524 11.08 0.66 -9.26
CA ALA A 524 11.78 -0.21 -8.30
C ALA A 524 13.01 -0.86 -8.95
N HIS A 525 14.09 -0.97 -8.19
CA HIS A 525 15.34 -1.58 -8.63
C HIS A 525 15.87 -2.58 -7.61
N LYS A 526 16.35 -3.74 -8.09
CA LYS A 526 16.92 -4.84 -7.27
C LYS A 526 16.07 -5.26 -6.07
N ASP A 527 14.76 -5.05 -6.11
CA ASP A 527 13.83 -5.35 -5.02
C ASP A 527 14.15 -4.66 -3.69
N ARG A 528 15.00 -3.62 -3.74
CA ARG A 528 15.59 -2.95 -2.58
C ARG A 528 15.44 -1.44 -2.62
N TYR A 529 15.42 -0.86 -3.82
CA TYR A 529 15.34 0.58 -4.02
C TYR A 529 14.02 0.98 -4.64
N LEU A 530 13.38 2.00 -4.07
CA LEU A 530 12.27 2.74 -4.67
C LEU A 530 12.79 4.12 -5.08
N ILE A 531 12.65 4.46 -6.35
CA ILE A 531 13.07 5.75 -6.91
C ILE A 531 11.82 6.48 -7.39
N ASP A 532 11.60 7.67 -6.83
CA ASP A 532 10.51 8.58 -7.18
C ASP A 532 11.07 9.86 -7.81
N LEU A 533 10.57 10.17 -9.00
CA LEU A 533 10.85 11.40 -9.74
C LEU A 533 9.59 12.25 -9.78
N GLY A 534 9.68 13.54 -9.47
CA GLY A 534 8.54 14.46 -9.47
C GLY A 534 8.86 15.81 -10.12
N THR A 535 7.90 16.38 -10.84
CA THR A 535 8.01 17.74 -11.41
C THR A 535 6.66 18.43 -11.50
N SER A 536 6.66 19.75 -11.36
CA SER A 536 5.52 20.62 -11.67
C SER A 536 5.72 21.39 -12.99
N SER A 537 6.74 21.04 -13.78
CA SER A 537 7.00 21.63 -15.10
C SER A 537 5.90 21.27 -16.09
N GLU A 538 5.58 22.18 -17.02
CA GLU A 538 4.68 21.90 -18.15
C GLU A 538 5.17 20.75 -19.04
N LYS A 539 6.49 20.47 -19.03
CA LYS A 539 7.08 19.32 -19.75
C LYS A 539 6.68 17.97 -19.13
N GLY A 540 6.25 17.96 -17.87
CA GLY A 540 5.65 16.83 -17.17
C GLY A 540 6.41 15.52 -17.32
N LEU A 541 5.70 14.46 -17.75
CA LEU A 541 6.25 13.11 -17.88
C LEU A 541 7.39 12.99 -18.90
N VAL A 542 7.46 13.86 -19.92
CA VAL A 542 8.54 13.80 -20.93
C VAL A 542 9.88 14.09 -20.27
N LEU A 543 9.92 15.15 -19.45
CA LEU A 543 11.10 15.55 -18.72
C LEU A 543 11.52 14.48 -17.69
N LEU A 544 10.56 13.89 -16.97
CA LEU A 544 10.87 12.82 -16.02
C LEU A 544 11.43 11.57 -16.69
N ARG A 545 10.98 11.24 -17.91
CA ARG A 545 11.55 10.12 -18.70
C ARG A 545 13.00 10.36 -19.07
N GLU A 546 13.37 11.59 -19.41
CA GLU A 546 14.76 11.96 -19.72
C GLU A 546 15.65 11.79 -18.48
N PHE A 547 15.20 12.28 -17.33
CA PHE A 547 15.90 12.09 -16.05
C PHE A 547 16.08 10.61 -15.71
N ALA A 548 15.00 9.82 -15.76
CA ALA A 548 15.02 8.39 -15.46
C ALA A 548 15.99 7.63 -16.38
N ALA A 549 16.04 7.97 -17.66
CA ALA A 549 16.92 7.32 -18.63
C ALA A 549 18.41 7.61 -18.43
N GLN A 550 18.76 8.70 -17.72
CA GLN A 550 20.14 9.09 -17.42
C GLN A 550 20.61 8.63 -16.04
N MET A 551 19.75 8.01 -15.22
CA MET A 551 20.14 7.48 -13.92
C MET A 551 20.99 6.22 -14.08
N ASP A 552 22.13 6.17 -13.38
CA ASP A 552 22.94 4.96 -13.32
C ASP A 552 22.46 4.04 -12.18
N LEU A 553 21.31 3.39 -12.39
CA LEU A 553 20.74 2.48 -11.40
C LEU A 553 21.67 1.29 -11.09
N SER A 554 22.60 0.95 -11.99
CA SER A 554 23.55 -0.14 -11.79
C SER A 554 24.59 0.15 -10.71
N SER A 555 24.80 1.42 -10.39
CA SER A 555 25.70 1.88 -9.31
C SER A 555 25.15 1.65 -7.91
N LEU A 556 23.84 1.37 -7.77
CA LEU A 556 23.22 1.04 -6.48
C LEU A 556 23.67 -0.37 -6.06
N PRO A 557 24.11 -0.58 -4.81
CA PRO A 557 24.64 -1.87 -4.35
C PRO A 557 23.64 -3.02 -4.43
#